data_AF-A0AAU2T3A8-F1
#
_entry.id   AF-A0AAU2T3A8-F1
#
_cell.length_a   1.000
_cell.length_b   1.000
_cell.length_c   1.000
_cell.angle_alpha   90.00
_cell.angle_beta   90.00
_cell.angle_gamma   90.00
#
_symmetry.space_group_name_H-M   'P 1'
#
loop_
_entity.id
_entity.type
_entity.pdbx_description
1 polymer ?
#
loop_
_entity_poly.entity_id
_entity_poly.type
_entity_poly.pdbx_seq_one_letter_code
_entity_poly.pdbx_strand_id
1 'polypeptide(L)' 'MTYATDRLHEEIAYVAYHFHWGQDEILDLEHHDRRRYADQIASLVTRGGAEG' A
#
# COMPACT_ATOMS: atom_id res chain seq x y z
N MET A 1 -7.40 -13.45 -17.46
CA MET A 1 -7.36 -11.99 -17.26
C MET A 1 -7.30 -11.74 -15.76
N THR A 2 -6.11 -11.88 -15.19
CA THR A 2 -5.83 -11.85 -13.74
C THR A 2 -5.27 -10.48 -13.33
N TYR A 3 -5.61 -9.43 -14.10
CA TYR A 3 -5.08 -8.07 -13.93
C TYR A 3 -5.51 -7.44 -12.60
N ALA A 4 -6.64 -7.86 -12.04
CA ALA A 4 -7.11 -7.37 -10.74
C ALA A 4 -6.26 -7.91 -9.56
N THR A 5 -5.79 -9.16 -9.66
CA THR A 5 -4.96 -9.77 -8.60
C THR A 5 -3.53 -9.27 -8.66
N ASP A 6 -3.00 -9.00 -9.85
CA ASP A 6 -1.65 -8.46 -10.02
C ASP A 6 -1.51 -7.07 -9.39
N ARG A 7 -2.47 -6.17 -9.66
CA ARG A 7 -2.56 -4.87 -8.98
C ARG A 7 -2.73 -4.98 -7.48
N LEU A 8 -3.52 -5.94 -7.00
CA LEU A 8 -3.71 -6.17 -5.58
C LEU A 8 -2.40 -6.57 -4.90
N HIS A 9 -1.62 -7.46 -5.51
CA HIS A 9 -0.31 -7.85 -4.99
C HIS A 9 0.67 -6.68 -4.97
N GLU A 10 0.65 -5.84 -6.00
CA GLU A 10 1.49 -4.63 -6.05
C GLU A 10 1.16 -3.66 -4.91
N GLU A 11 -0.13 -3.42 -4.64
CA GLU A 11 -0.56 -2.59 -3.50
C GLU A 11 -0.12 -3.20 -2.16
N ILE A 12 -0.26 -4.51 -1.98
CA ILE A 12 0.15 -5.20 -0.75
C ILE A 12 1.66 -5.11 -0.56
N ALA A 13 2.44 -5.34 -1.63
CA ALA A 13 3.90 -5.24 -1.58
C ALA A 13 4.36 -3.82 -1.26
N TYR A 14 3.69 -2.80 -1.82
CA TYR A 14 3.99 -1.40 -1.54
C TYR A 14 3.74 -1.03 -0.08
N VAL A 15 2.57 -1.41 0.46
CA VAL A 15 2.24 -1.17 1.87
C VAL A 15 3.18 -1.94 2.80
N ALA A 16 3.46 -3.21 2.50
CA ALA A 16 4.38 -4.04 3.28
C ALA A 16 5.81 -3.47 3.28
N TYR A 17 6.29 -2.93 2.16
CA TYR A 17 7.61 -2.30 2.07
C TYR A 17 7.74 -1.06 2.96
N HIS A 18 6.68 -0.23 3.05
CA HIS A 18 6.72 1.02 3.80
C HIS A 18 6.39 0.86 5.28
N PHE A 19 5.40 0.04 5.64
CA PHE A 19 4.96 -0.14 7.03
C PHE A 19 5.49 -1.41 7.71
N HIS A 20 6.12 -2.32 6.95
CA HIS A 20 6.61 -3.61 7.44
C HIS A 20 5.52 -4.51 8.05
N TRP A 21 4.24 -4.26 7.72
CA TRP A 21 3.12 -5.13 8.07
C TRP A 21 3.19 -6.47 7.33
N GLY A 22 2.69 -7.53 7.96
CA GLY A 22 2.56 -8.83 7.34
C GLY A 22 1.55 -8.79 6.18
N GLN A 23 1.75 -9.62 5.16
CA GLN A 23 0.79 -9.74 4.05
C GLN A 23 -0.61 -10.12 4.55
N ASP A 24 -0.68 -10.96 5.59
CA ASP A 24 -1.93 -11.40 6.21
C ASP A 24 -2.68 -10.22 6.85
N GLU A 25 -1.97 -9.35 7.58
CA GLU A 25 -2.55 -8.13 8.17
C GLU A 25 -3.10 -7.18 7.10
N ILE A 26 -2.41 -7.06 5.95
CA ILE A 26 -2.85 -6.18 4.85
C ILE A 26 -4.02 -6.79 4.05
N LEU A 27 -4.08 -8.12 3.99
CA LEU A 27 -5.18 -8.87 3.37
C LEU A 27 -6.44 -8.87 4.25
N ASP A 28 -6.28 -8.82 5.58
CA ASP A 28 -7.38 -8.72 6.54
C ASP A 28 -8.03 -7.32 6.52
N LEU A 29 -7.29 -6.28 6.13
CA LEU A 29 -7.85 -4.94 5.94
C LEU A 29 -8.92 -4.91 4.84
N GLU A 30 -10.01 -4.19 5.12
CA GLU A 30 -11.02 -3.89 4.11
C GLU A 30 -10.38 -3.22 2.89
N HIS A 31 -10.86 -3.56 1.69
CA HIS A 31 -10.33 -3.00 0.43
C HIS A 31 -10.26 -1.46 0.42
N HIS A 32 -11.18 -0.80 1.13
CA HIS A 32 -11.19 0.65 1.28
C HIS A 32 -10.05 1.15 2.17
N ASP A 33 -9.79 0.49 3.29
CA ASP A 33 -8.73 0.88 4.22
C ASP A 33 -7.35 0.66 3.62
N ARG A 34 -7.13 -0.46 2.93
CA ARG A 34 -5.85 -0.68 2.22
C ARG A 34 -5.55 0.44 1.22
N ARG A 35 -6.55 0.86 0.43
CA ARG A 35 -6.38 1.99 -0.50
C ARG A 35 -6.10 3.31 0.22
N ARG A 36 -6.76 3.55 1.35
CA ARG A 36 -6.51 4.73 2.17
C ARG A 36 -5.07 4.77 2.68
N TYR A 37 -4.55 3.66 3.20
CA TYR A 37 -3.17 3.58 3.64
C TYR A 37 -2.18 3.77 2.49
N ALA A 38 -2.43 3.15 1.33
CA ALA A 38 -1.59 3.35 0.14
C ALA A 38 -1.51 4.83 -0.29
N ASP A 39 -2.65 5.54 -0.29
CA ASP A 39 -2.72 6.98 -0.61
C ASP A 39 -2.00 7.85 0.43
N GLN A 40 -2.11 7.50 1.71
CA GLN A 40 -1.38 8.17 2.78
C GLN A 40 0.14 7.97 2.66
N ILE A 41 0.61 6.76 2.32
CA ILE A 41 2.03 6.50 2.07
C ILE A 41 2.52 7.35 0.90
N ALA A 42 1.79 7.38 -0.21
CA ALA A 42 2.16 8.18 -1.38
C ALA A 42 2.25 9.67 -1.04
N SER A 43 1.31 10.19 -0.24
CA SER A 43 1.32 11.57 0.27
C SER A 43 2.55 11.85 1.16
N LEU A 44 2.89 10.91 2.05
CA LEU A 44 4.05 11.02 2.94
C LEU A 44 5.38 10.99 2.18
N VAL A 45 5.52 10.07 1.22
CA VAL A 45 6.72 9.96 0.37
C VAL A 45 6.89 11.20 -0.50
N THR A 46 5.80 11.69 -1.10
CA THR A 46 5.82 12.92 -1.92
C THR A 46 6.24 14.13 -1.10
N ARG A 47 5.76 14.24 0.15
CA ARG A 47 6.14 15.34 1.05
C ARG A 47 7.57 15.21 1.56
N GLY A 48 7.95 14.04 2.06
CA GLY A 48 9.27 13.80 2.65
C GLY A 48 10.40 13.87 1.62
N GLY A 49 10.13 13.49 0.36
CA GLY A 49 11.08 13.63 -0.74
C GLY A 49 11.29 15.08 -1.21
N ALA A 50 10.38 16.00 -0.88
CA ALA A 50 10.53 17.43 -1.19
C ALA A 50 11.34 18.20 -0.13
N GLU A 51 11.64 17.57 1.01
CA GLU A 51 12.39 18.16 2.13
C GLU A 51 13.85 17.65 2.23
N GLY A 52 14.34 16.96 1.18
CA GLY A 52 15.69 16.38 1.09
C GLY A 52 16.61 17.04 0.05
#